data_AF-A0A956SJR5-F1
#
_entry.id   AF-A0A956SJR5-F1
#
_cell.length_a   1.000
_cell.length_b   1.000
_cell.length_c   1.000
_cell.angle_alpha   90.00
_cell.angle_beta   90.00
_cell.angle_gamma   90.00
#
_symmetry.space_group_name_H-M   'P 1'
#
loop_
_entity.id
_entity.type
_entity.pdbx_description
1 polymer ?
#
loop_
_entity_poly.entity_id
_entity_poly.type
_entity_poly.pdbx_seq_one_letter_code
_entity_poly.pdbx_strand_id
1 'polypeptide(L)'
;LEPNYYHFMEADGTAKSSFGGGRLGTTHYMSRRVLVDSIKYLVDEFKVDGFRFDMMGDHDAEAIELAFTEAQKLNPNIIMLGEGWRTFTGDANQPVQPADQDWMSSTDTVAVFSDEIRNTLKSGYPNEGQPAFITGGAKSVESVFNNIKAQPGNFLADDPGDVIQYIAAHDNLTLFDIIAQSIKKDPSIAENETEIHQRQRLGNLLVLTSQGTPFIHSGQEYGRTKQFRHPDYQYPVAEDQVPNKAHLLTNADGTPFDYPYYIHDSYDSSDAVNMFDWTKATDETLYPENTRTQAFTKGLIALRKSTDAFRLGTKNQVDQKVSLISIPGQNGIATNDVVIAYQTIASNGDRYAVFVNADSKERSFVLSDIYKDLLQGQVLVDGERAGVEALSDLVGVELTDSAVVLSPLTAAVIHLPYIITKVPDTAPKERTEESVLPIVEEVRYDATLAKGQSYVLQEGKAGKRVLVYKDVLVDGKVVATKLLSETVVDGEARIVVKGSMEANDVVEKPSLSTPTAQASEQTTSTSNNENLPATGDRQSDLALLGLGLAGLGLTVAAQGRNKKSEE
;
A
#
# COMPACT_ATOMS: atom_id res chain seq x y z
N LEU A 1 -2.89 -1.58 46.42
CA LEU A 1 -2.00 -2.58 45.80
C LEU A 1 -1.55 -3.55 46.87
N GLU A 2 -1.31 -4.80 46.52
CA GLU A 2 -0.69 -5.77 47.43
C GLU A 2 0.78 -5.36 47.66
N PRO A 3 1.27 -5.31 48.91
CA PRO A 3 2.67 -4.97 49.19
C PRO A 3 3.62 -6.00 48.57
N ASN A 4 4.76 -5.52 48.07
CA ASN A 4 5.88 -6.33 47.59
C ASN A 4 5.48 -7.41 46.56
N TYR A 5 4.53 -7.07 45.67
CA TYR A 5 4.05 -7.96 44.60
C TYR A 5 3.99 -7.26 43.23
N TYR A 6 3.26 -6.14 43.12
CA TYR A 6 2.86 -5.63 41.80
C TYR A 6 4.01 -5.07 40.96
N HIS A 7 5.06 -4.55 41.60
CA HIS A 7 6.17 -3.90 40.94
C HIS A 7 7.33 -4.86 40.70
N PHE A 8 8.19 -4.54 39.74
CA PHE A 8 9.57 -5.04 39.73
C PHE A 8 10.28 -4.57 41.02
N MET A 9 11.12 -5.42 41.60
CA MET A 9 11.72 -5.19 42.92
C MET A 9 13.25 -5.36 42.96
N GLU A 10 13.85 -4.72 43.96
CA GLU A 10 15.18 -5.08 44.44
C GLU A 10 15.16 -6.38 45.24
N ALA A 11 16.34 -6.96 45.49
CA ALA A 11 16.47 -8.28 46.11
C ALA A 11 15.98 -8.37 47.58
N ASP A 12 15.67 -7.24 48.22
CA ASP A 12 15.07 -7.15 49.54
C ASP A 12 13.52 -6.96 49.52
N GLY A 13 12.92 -6.88 48.33
CA GLY A 13 11.49 -6.62 48.13
C GLY A 13 11.13 -5.14 47.99
N THR A 14 12.09 -4.22 47.99
CA THR A 14 11.84 -2.79 47.72
C THR A 14 11.39 -2.61 46.27
N ALA A 15 10.24 -1.98 46.05
CA ALA A 15 9.72 -1.71 44.71
C ALA A 15 10.61 -0.71 43.95
N LYS A 16 11.04 -1.09 42.73
CA LYS A 16 11.76 -0.22 41.81
C LYS A 16 10.83 0.85 41.23
N SER A 17 11.39 2.02 40.96
CA SER A 17 10.64 3.20 40.51
C SER A 17 11.04 3.71 39.12
N SER A 18 10.13 4.45 38.48
CA SER A 18 10.38 5.25 37.28
C SER A 18 9.45 6.45 37.28
N PHE A 19 9.92 7.61 36.85
CA PHE A 19 9.12 8.85 36.76
C PHE A 19 8.33 9.21 38.04
N GLY A 20 8.84 8.84 39.23
CA GLY A 20 8.19 9.03 40.53
C GLY A 20 7.15 7.96 40.92
N GLY A 21 6.74 7.09 39.99
CA GLY A 21 5.86 5.94 40.23
C GLY A 21 6.62 4.62 40.41
N GLY A 22 5.88 3.53 40.65
CA GLY A 22 6.44 2.16 40.71
C GLY A 22 6.45 1.49 39.33
N ARG A 23 7.51 0.73 39.02
CA ARG A 23 7.65 -0.04 37.77
C ARG A 23 6.79 -1.29 37.83
N LEU A 24 5.70 -1.38 37.05
CA LEU A 24 4.81 -2.56 37.04
C LEU A 24 5.57 -3.81 36.52
N GLY A 25 5.73 -4.83 37.37
CA GLY A 25 6.49 -6.03 37.03
C GLY A 25 5.64 -7.01 36.23
N THR A 26 5.65 -6.95 34.90
CA THR A 26 4.77 -7.76 34.04
C THR A 26 5.16 -9.23 33.91
N THR A 27 6.25 -9.65 34.55
CA THR A 27 6.57 -11.03 34.90
C THR A 27 5.63 -11.59 35.98
N HIS A 28 5.14 -10.75 36.89
CA HIS A 28 4.31 -11.16 38.03
C HIS A 28 2.86 -11.42 37.60
N TYR A 29 2.31 -12.59 37.97
CA TYR A 29 1.07 -13.11 37.41
C TYR A 29 -0.15 -12.15 37.47
N MET A 30 -0.40 -11.45 38.59
CA MET A 30 -1.48 -10.45 38.62
C MET A 30 -1.15 -9.17 37.84
N SER A 31 0.12 -8.76 37.76
CA SER A 31 0.56 -7.58 36.99
C SER A 31 0.50 -7.82 35.49
N ARG A 32 0.91 -9.01 35.02
CA ARG A 32 0.70 -9.47 33.63
C ARG A 32 -0.78 -9.46 33.27
N ARG A 33 -1.64 -9.93 34.18
CA ARG A 33 -3.10 -9.87 33.99
C ARG A 33 -3.64 -8.45 33.96
N VAL A 34 -3.13 -7.51 34.75
CA VAL A 34 -3.53 -6.08 34.66
C VAL A 34 -3.25 -5.53 33.26
N LEU A 35 -2.11 -5.87 32.63
CA LEU A 35 -1.83 -5.50 31.25
C LEU A 35 -2.78 -6.20 30.26
N VAL A 36 -2.81 -7.53 30.28
CA VAL A 36 -3.53 -8.34 29.26
C VAL A 36 -5.05 -8.19 29.37
N ASP A 37 -5.63 -8.22 30.57
CA ASP A 37 -7.08 -8.06 30.74
C ASP A 37 -7.53 -6.61 30.42
N SER A 38 -6.67 -5.61 30.62
CA SER A 38 -6.93 -4.21 30.19
C SER A 38 -6.93 -4.08 28.67
N ILE A 39 -5.91 -4.62 27.98
CA ILE A 39 -5.84 -4.65 26.51
C ILE A 39 -7.09 -5.32 25.93
N LYS A 40 -7.46 -6.50 26.44
CA LYS A 40 -8.66 -7.23 26.00
C LYS A 40 -9.95 -6.44 26.22
N TYR A 41 -10.12 -5.84 27.40
CA TYR A 41 -11.27 -4.99 27.70
C TYR A 41 -11.37 -3.79 26.74
N LEU A 42 -10.24 -3.15 26.42
CA LEU A 42 -10.26 -2.00 25.52
C LEU A 42 -10.57 -2.38 24.06
N VAL A 43 -10.11 -3.55 23.58
CA VAL A 43 -10.49 -4.07 22.26
C VAL A 43 -11.95 -4.50 22.23
N ASP A 44 -12.49 -5.11 23.29
CA ASP A 44 -13.89 -5.59 23.26
C ASP A 44 -14.91 -4.48 23.54
N GLU A 45 -14.67 -3.57 24.49
CA GLU A 45 -15.62 -2.49 24.82
C GLU A 45 -15.57 -1.35 23.78
N PHE A 46 -14.37 -0.87 23.43
CA PHE A 46 -14.19 0.32 22.59
C PHE A 46 -13.86 0.01 21.12
N LYS A 47 -13.69 -1.27 20.76
CA LYS A 47 -13.42 -1.75 19.39
C LYS A 47 -12.22 -1.05 18.72
N VAL A 48 -11.14 -0.86 19.47
CA VAL A 48 -9.93 -0.17 18.99
C VAL A 48 -9.13 -1.01 17.97
N ASP A 49 -8.51 -0.31 17.02
CA ASP A 49 -7.73 -0.91 15.92
C ASP A 49 -6.25 -1.17 16.27
N GLY A 50 -5.76 -0.70 17.42
CA GLY A 50 -4.38 -0.93 17.83
C GLY A 50 -3.90 -0.17 19.07
N PHE A 51 -2.64 -0.39 19.43
CA PHE A 51 -1.99 0.20 20.61
C PHE A 51 -0.54 0.64 20.32
N ARG A 52 -0.09 1.69 21.02
CA ARG A 52 1.33 2.07 21.15
C ARG A 52 1.76 1.89 22.61
N PHE A 53 2.70 0.98 22.86
CA PHE A 53 3.31 0.81 24.18
C PHE A 53 4.35 1.90 24.44
N ASP A 54 4.11 2.67 25.49
CA ASP A 54 5.08 3.60 26.08
C ASP A 54 6.21 2.80 26.74
N MET A 55 7.47 3.21 26.54
CA MET A 55 8.65 2.56 27.14
C MET A 55 8.62 1.02 27.03
N MET A 56 8.26 0.47 25.87
CA MET A 56 7.96 -0.97 25.69
C MET A 56 9.08 -1.90 26.16
N GLY A 57 10.35 -1.50 25.99
CA GLY A 57 11.52 -2.24 26.47
C GLY A 57 11.65 -2.33 28.01
N ASP A 58 10.82 -1.65 28.79
CA ASP A 58 10.70 -1.90 30.25
C ASP A 58 9.91 -3.18 30.56
N HIS A 59 9.18 -3.75 29.59
CA HIS A 59 8.39 -4.98 29.72
C HIS A 59 9.13 -6.23 29.23
N ASP A 60 8.72 -7.39 29.75
CA ASP A 60 9.09 -8.70 29.24
C ASP A 60 8.33 -9.05 27.96
N ALA A 61 9.04 -9.60 26.96
CA ALA A 61 8.47 -9.94 25.65
C ALA A 61 7.26 -10.90 25.75
N GLU A 62 7.28 -11.83 26.71
CA GLU A 62 6.18 -12.78 26.93
C GLU A 62 4.85 -12.09 27.30
N ALA A 63 4.90 -10.99 28.07
CA ALA A 63 3.71 -10.23 28.43
C ALA A 63 3.13 -9.45 27.23
N ILE A 64 3.99 -8.89 26.37
CA ILE A 64 3.59 -8.13 25.18
C ILE A 64 3.05 -9.07 24.09
N GLU A 65 3.73 -10.18 23.83
CA GLU A 65 3.32 -11.21 22.88
C GLU A 65 1.97 -11.84 23.27
N LEU A 66 1.76 -12.11 24.57
CA LEU A 66 0.46 -12.57 25.08
C LEU A 66 -0.63 -11.51 24.92
N ALA A 67 -0.33 -10.22 25.11
CA ALA A 67 -1.28 -9.13 24.91
C ALA A 67 -1.69 -9.00 23.44
N PHE A 68 -0.75 -9.07 22.51
CA PHE A 68 -1.02 -9.12 21.07
C PHE A 68 -1.87 -10.34 20.70
N THR A 69 -1.45 -11.53 21.13
CA THR A 69 -2.16 -12.79 20.88
C THR A 69 -3.60 -12.79 21.40
N GLU A 70 -3.87 -12.22 22.58
CA GLU A 70 -5.23 -12.12 23.12
C GLU A 70 -6.06 -11.02 22.43
N ALA A 71 -5.44 -9.91 22.02
CA ALA A 71 -6.11 -8.85 21.29
C ALA A 71 -6.50 -9.26 19.87
N GLN A 72 -5.63 -10.00 19.16
CA GLN A 72 -5.87 -10.48 17.80
C GLN A 72 -7.07 -11.45 17.73
N LYS A 73 -7.36 -12.19 18.80
CA LYS A 73 -8.55 -13.05 18.93
C LYS A 73 -9.87 -12.26 18.96
N LEU A 74 -9.82 -10.99 19.36
CA LEU A 74 -10.96 -10.08 19.42
C LEU A 74 -11.05 -9.20 18.16
N ASN A 75 -9.91 -8.75 17.64
CA ASN A 75 -9.79 -8.00 16.39
C ASN A 75 -8.66 -8.61 15.52
N PRO A 76 -8.99 -9.46 14.52
CA PRO A 76 -7.99 -10.07 13.62
C PRO A 76 -7.24 -9.11 12.70
N ASN A 77 -7.52 -7.81 12.75
CA ASN A 77 -6.80 -6.77 12.02
C ASN A 77 -6.11 -5.76 12.95
N ILE A 78 -5.99 -6.09 14.24
CA ILE A 78 -5.30 -5.23 15.20
C ILE A 78 -3.80 -5.13 14.88
N ILE A 79 -3.25 -3.93 15.06
CA ILE A 79 -1.80 -3.67 15.01
C ILE A 79 -1.28 -3.19 16.37
N MET A 80 -0.03 -3.48 16.68
CA MET A 80 0.64 -2.94 17.86
C MET A 80 2.02 -2.42 17.48
N LEU A 81 2.45 -1.39 18.19
CA LEU A 81 3.81 -0.87 18.13
C LEU A 81 4.28 -0.42 19.51
N GLY A 82 5.56 -0.12 19.67
CA GLY A 82 6.06 0.45 20.92
C GLY A 82 7.45 1.05 20.85
N GLU A 83 7.84 1.61 21.99
CA GLU A 83 9.20 2.13 22.19
C GLU A 83 10.15 1.01 22.59
N GLY A 84 10.74 0.37 21.58
CA GLY A 84 11.76 -0.66 21.76
C GLY A 84 13.12 -0.14 22.26
N TRP A 85 13.15 0.91 23.09
CA TRP A 85 14.37 1.40 23.71
C TRP A 85 14.91 0.33 24.68
N ARG A 86 16.23 0.11 24.69
CA ARG A 86 16.88 -0.92 25.54
C ARG A 86 16.98 -0.45 27.01
N THR A 87 15.84 -0.42 27.71
CA THR A 87 15.69 0.23 29.02
C THR A 87 15.37 -0.73 30.18
N PHE A 88 15.25 -2.03 29.89
CA PHE A 88 14.81 -3.05 30.84
C PHE A 88 15.56 -3.04 32.19
N THR A 89 14.80 -3.14 33.28
CA THR A 89 15.34 -3.14 34.66
C THR A 89 15.00 -4.39 35.48
N GLY A 90 13.88 -5.06 35.17
CA GLY A 90 13.42 -6.33 35.76
C GLY A 90 13.40 -6.40 37.28
N ASP A 91 13.21 -7.61 37.81
CA ASP A 91 13.54 -7.90 39.21
C ASP A 91 15.05 -8.11 39.37
N ALA A 92 15.59 -7.74 40.54
CA ALA A 92 17.02 -7.91 40.81
C ALA A 92 17.45 -9.38 40.67
N ASN A 93 18.47 -9.60 39.83
CA ASN A 93 19.04 -10.92 39.49
C ASN A 93 18.12 -11.86 38.69
N GLN A 94 17.04 -11.36 38.08
CA GLN A 94 16.14 -12.14 37.22
C GLN A 94 16.11 -11.59 35.78
N PRO A 95 17.14 -11.88 34.95
CA PRO A 95 17.14 -11.49 33.55
C PRO A 95 16.09 -12.28 32.75
N VAL A 96 15.37 -11.58 31.87
CA VAL A 96 14.39 -12.11 30.91
C VAL A 96 14.60 -11.39 29.56
N GLN A 97 13.99 -11.89 28.48
CA GLN A 97 13.97 -11.17 27.21
C GLN A 97 13.02 -9.95 27.31
N PRO A 98 13.51 -8.72 27.12
CA PRO A 98 12.66 -7.54 27.04
C PRO A 98 11.93 -7.44 25.69
N ALA A 99 10.84 -6.67 25.67
CA ALA A 99 10.12 -6.27 24.47
C ALA A 99 10.76 -5.04 23.80
N ASP A 100 12.07 -5.11 23.51
CA ASP A 100 12.84 -4.01 22.93
C ASP A 100 13.25 -4.25 21.47
N GLN A 101 14.07 -3.35 20.91
CA GLN A 101 14.57 -3.43 19.53
C GLN A 101 15.28 -4.76 19.19
N ASP A 102 15.91 -5.45 20.15
CA ASP A 102 16.58 -6.73 19.87
C ASP A 102 15.59 -7.91 19.75
N TRP A 103 14.35 -7.75 20.26
CA TRP A 103 13.29 -8.77 20.16
C TRP A 103 12.73 -8.94 18.73
N MET A 104 12.87 -7.92 17.86
CA MET A 104 12.28 -7.94 16.50
C MET A 104 12.73 -9.16 15.70
N SER A 105 14.02 -9.53 15.80
CA SER A 105 14.60 -10.75 15.21
C SER A 105 14.08 -12.10 15.77
N SER A 106 12.92 -12.09 16.42
CA SER A 106 12.22 -13.22 17.02
C SER A 106 10.70 -13.03 17.06
N THR A 107 10.13 -12.02 16.39
CA THR A 107 8.66 -11.84 16.29
C THR A 107 8.22 -11.02 15.06
N ASP A 108 7.08 -11.36 14.47
CA ASP A 108 6.39 -10.59 13.43
C ASP A 108 5.17 -9.79 13.99
N THR A 109 5.08 -9.58 15.31
CA THR A 109 3.81 -9.15 15.98
C THR A 109 3.72 -7.67 16.37
N VAL A 110 4.77 -7.08 16.96
CA VAL A 110 4.73 -5.73 17.54
C VAL A 110 5.93 -4.92 17.08
N ALA A 111 5.68 -3.88 16.28
CA ALA A 111 6.73 -3.07 15.65
C ALA A 111 7.38 -2.05 16.60
N VAL A 112 8.59 -1.59 16.31
CA VAL A 112 9.35 -0.60 17.11
C VAL A 112 9.69 0.67 16.33
N PHE A 113 9.79 1.79 17.06
CA PHE A 113 10.30 3.05 16.50
C PHE A 113 11.77 2.93 16.06
N SER A 114 12.04 3.23 14.79
CA SER A 114 13.40 3.39 14.27
C SER A 114 13.96 4.77 14.65
N ASP A 115 14.83 4.82 15.65
CA ASP A 115 15.64 5.99 15.95
C ASP A 115 16.77 6.21 14.94
N GLU A 116 17.23 5.18 14.22
CA GLU A 116 18.30 5.35 13.24
C GLU A 116 17.84 6.19 12.04
N ILE A 117 16.64 5.97 11.49
CA ILE A 117 16.13 6.81 10.40
C ILE A 117 15.90 8.25 10.88
N ARG A 118 15.35 8.43 12.09
CA ARG A 118 15.17 9.73 12.75
C ARG A 118 16.50 10.49 12.88
N ASN A 119 17.50 9.83 13.45
CA ASN A 119 18.83 10.40 13.73
C ASN A 119 19.60 10.67 12.43
N THR A 120 19.51 9.77 11.46
CA THR A 120 20.15 9.91 10.14
C THR A 120 19.53 11.04 9.33
N LEU A 121 18.20 11.16 9.31
CA LEU A 121 17.52 12.17 8.51
C LEU A 121 17.57 13.57 9.12
N LYS A 122 17.23 13.75 10.40
CA LYS A 122 17.09 15.09 11.02
C LYS A 122 17.71 15.28 12.42
N SER A 123 18.45 14.30 12.96
CA SER A 123 18.98 14.22 14.34
C SER A 123 18.00 13.80 15.47
N GLY A 124 18.55 13.52 16.64
CA GLY A 124 17.84 13.09 17.84
C GLY A 124 18.82 12.48 18.83
N TYR A 125 18.31 11.93 19.93
CA TYR A 125 19.11 11.55 21.09
C TYR A 125 20.31 10.68 20.72
N PRO A 126 21.53 10.98 21.23
CA PRO A 126 21.89 12.03 22.19
C PRO A 126 22.40 13.34 21.53
N ASN A 127 22.01 13.62 20.28
CA ASN A 127 22.65 14.61 19.41
C ASN A 127 21.62 15.52 18.68
N GLU A 128 20.57 15.95 19.37
CA GLU A 128 19.59 16.94 18.91
C GLU A 128 20.26 18.19 18.33
N GLY A 129 19.77 18.65 17.17
CA GLY A 129 20.24 19.87 16.51
C GLY A 129 21.58 19.72 15.77
N GLN A 130 22.18 18.53 15.73
CA GLN A 130 23.32 18.27 14.85
C GLN A 130 22.88 18.13 13.39
N PRO A 131 23.58 18.74 12.42
CA PRO A 131 23.28 18.56 11.01
C PRO A 131 23.18 17.09 10.57
N ALA A 132 22.13 16.81 9.82
CA ALA A 132 21.73 15.49 9.35
C ALA A 132 21.27 15.54 7.88
N PHE A 133 20.85 14.42 7.30
CA PHE A 133 20.69 14.30 5.84
C PHE A 133 19.80 15.40 5.22
N ILE A 134 18.64 15.71 5.81
CA ILE A 134 17.75 16.78 5.31
C ILE A 134 18.14 18.18 5.81
N THR A 135 19.08 18.27 6.76
CA THR A 135 19.55 19.52 7.40
C THR A 135 21.01 19.84 7.08
N GLY A 136 21.53 19.35 5.96
CA GLY A 136 22.86 19.70 5.42
C GLY A 136 24.06 18.92 6.00
N GLY A 137 23.83 18.00 6.93
CA GLY A 137 24.88 17.13 7.46
C GLY A 137 24.93 15.79 6.72
N ALA A 138 25.89 15.66 5.82
CA ALA A 138 26.07 14.47 4.98
C ALA A 138 26.11 13.15 5.77
N LYS A 139 25.44 12.12 5.25
CA LYS A 139 25.35 10.77 5.84
C LYS A 139 25.72 9.71 4.82
N SER A 140 26.09 8.52 5.30
CA SER A 140 26.37 7.37 4.44
C SER A 140 25.14 7.07 3.59
N VAL A 141 25.27 7.20 2.27
CA VAL A 141 24.15 6.98 1.32
C VAL A 141 23.64 5.53 1.42
N GLU A 142 24.51 4.59 1.75
CA GLU A 142 24.17 3.19 2.03
C GLU A 142 23.35 3.03 3.34
N SER A 143 23.71 3.75 4.41
CA SER A 143 22.92 3.75 5.66
C SER A 143 21.55 4.39 5.47
N VAL A 144 21.46 5.49 4.73
CA VAL A 144 20.17 6.11 4.34
C VAL A 144 19.34 5.12 3.52
N PHE A 145 19.94 4.42 2.56
CA PHE A 145 19.26 3.43 1.72
C PHE A 145 18.76 2.21 2.52
N ASN A 146 19.55 1.71 3.47
CA ASN A 146 19.16 0.58 4.30
C ASN A 146 18.00 0.96 5.24
N ASN A 147 17.99 2.18 5.80
CA ASN A 147 16.83 2.70 6.53
C ASN A 147 15.57 2.81 5.64
N ILE A 148 15.71 3.29 4.41
CA ILE A 148 14.61 3.33 3.41
C ILE A 148 14.07 1.92 3.10
N LYS A 149 14.91 0.89 3.17
CA LYS A 149 14.52 -0.52 3.03
C LYS A 149 13.89 -1.14 4.29
N ALA A 150 13.67 -0.37 5.36
CA ALA A 150 13.30 -0.89 6.69
C ALA A 150 14.34 -1.90 7.22
N GLN A 151 15.62 -1.58 7.05
CA GLN A 151 16.76 -2.38 7.50
C GLN A 151 17.74 -1.48 8.26
N PRO A 152 17.38 -0.98 9.46
CA PRO A 152 18.26 -0.16 10.27
C PRO A 152 19.52 -0.94 10.70
N GLY A 153 20.62 -0.24 10.96
CA GLY A 153 21.90 -0.81 11.39
C GLY A 153 22.04 -1.00 12.90
N ASN A 154 21.13 -0.45 13.71
CA ASN A 154 21.19 -0.48 15.17
C ASN A 154 20.32 -1.56 15.83
N PHE A 155 19.53 -2.32 15.06
CA PHE A 155 18.88 -3.57 15.48
C PHE A 155 18.60 -4.45 14.27
N LEU A 156 18.32 -5.74 14.48
CA LEU A 156 17.97 -6.67 13.41
C LEU A 156 16.45 -6.72 13.23
N ALA A 157 15.96 -6.10 12.16
CA ALA A 157 14.64 -6.36 11.59
C ALA A 157 14.77 -7.37 10.45
N ASP A 158 14.04 -8.48 10.49
CA ASP A 158 13.95 -9.43 9.39
C ASP A 158 12.62 -9.42 8.64
N ASP A 159 11.63 -8.64 9.10
CA ASP A 159 10.53 -8.13 8.25
C ASP A 159 10.47 -6.59 8.22
N PRO A 160 10.12 -5.94 7.09
CA PRO A 160 9.80 -4.51 7.08
C PRO A 160 8.66 -4.11 8.03
N GLY A 161 7.77 -5.04 8.41
CA GLY A 161 6.69 -4.83 9.37
C GLY A 161 7.17 -4.31 10.73
N ASP A 162 8.32 -4.80 11.20
CA ASP A 162 8.97 -4.49 12.48
C ASP A 162 9.27 -2.99 12.67
N VAL A 163 9.38 -2.25 11.57
CA VAL A 163 9.99 -0.92 11.54
C VAL A 163 8.94 0.18 11.42
N ILE A 164 8.70 0.89 12.53
CA ILE A 164 7.99 2.16 12.54
C ILE A 164 8.95 3.28 12.09
N GLN A 165 8.79 3.70 10.83
CA GLN A 165 9.58 4.74 10.19
C GLN A 165 9.09 6.12 10.63
N TYR A 166 9.92 6.92 11.31
CA TYR A 166 9.49 8.23 11.82
C TYR A 166 10.61 9.28 11.85
N ILE A 167 10.21 10.54 11.79
CA ILE A 167 11.10 11.70 11.98
C ILE A 167 10.56 12.76 12.94
N ALA A 168 9.36 12.60 13.50
CA ALA A 168 8.88 13.39 14.64
C ALA A 168 7.84 12.59 15.44
N ALA A 169 7.77 12.88 16.74
CA ALA A 169 6.77 12.36 17.68
C ALA A 169 6.24 13.53 18.54
N HIS A 170 5.47 13.21 19.58
CA HIS A 170 5.05 14.20 20.57
C HIS A 170 6.24 14.66 21.43
N ASP A 171 7.18 13.77 21.72
CA ASP A 171 8.47 14.08 22.36
C ASP A 171 9.44 14.80 21.42
N ASN A 172 10.40 15.51 22.02
CA ASN A 172 11.41 16.30 21.35
C ASN A 172 10.82 17.56 20.66
N LEU A 173 11.72 18.32 20.01
CA LEU A 173 11.32 19.38 19.08
C LEU A 173 10.54 18.80 17.89
N THR A 174 9.62 19.59 17.33
CA THR A 174 8.87 19.20 16.12
C THR A 174 9.81 19.09 14.91
N LEU A 175 9.31 18.55 13.80
CA LEU A 175 10.08 18.51 12.55
C LEU A 175 10.46 19.90 12.03
N PHE A 176 9.59 20.90 12.19
CA PHE A 176 9.88 22.29 11.83
C PHE A 176 11.00 22.86 12.71
N ASP A 177 10.82 22.74 14.04
CA ASP A 177 11.72 23.33 15.03
C ASP A 177 13.13 22.69 15.00
N ILE A 178 13.21 21.36 14.85
CA ILE A 178 14.50 20.65 14.77
C ILE A 178 15.25 20.95 13.47
N ILE A 179 14.53 21.18 12.35
CA ILE A 179 15.15 21.65 11.10
C ILE A 179 15.71 23.05 11.31
N ALA A 180 14.92 23.98 11.84
CA ALA A 180 15.34 25.36 12.13
C ALA A 180 16.57 25.42 13.05
N GLN A 181 16.59 24.60 14.13
CA GLN A 181 17.74 24.45 15.02
C GLN A 181 18.98 23.93 14.27
N SER A 182 18.82 22.85 13.50
CA SER A 182 19.94 22.16 12.85
C SER A 182 20.61 22.99 11.76
N ILE A 183 19.82 23.74 10.97
CA ILE A 183 20.35 24.60 9.90
C ILE A 183 20.73 26.01 10.39
N LYS A 184 20.39 26.34 11.64
CA LYS A 184 20.65 27.63 12.29
C LYS A 184 20.12 28.83 11.50
N LYS A 185 18.81 28.81 11.23
CA LYS A 185 18.09 29.86 10.50
C LYS A 185 16.77 30.20 11.18
N ASP A 186 16.60 31.47 11.54
CA ASP A 186 15.38 31.98 12.17
C ASP A 186 14.17 31.93 11.20
N PRO A 187 13.09 31.21 11.53
CA PRO A 187 11.87 31.17 10.72
C PRO A 187 11.07 32.48 10.71
N SER A 188 11.44 33.51 11.48
CA SER A 188 10.86 34.86 11.35
C SER A 188 11.18 35.54 10.00
N ILE A 189 12.15 34.99 9.26
CA ILE A 189 12.57 35.43 7.92
C ILE A 189 11.93 34.50 6.88
N ALA A 190 11.17 35.05 5.93
CA ALA A 190 10.35 34.27 4.99
C ALA A 190 11.15 33.30 4.10
N GLU A 191 12.36 33.67 3.70
CA GLU A 191 13.27 32.80 2.94
C GLU A 191 13.75 31.60 3.77
N ASN A 192 13.91 31.78 5.09
CA ASN A 192 14.27 30.71 6.01
C ASN A 192 13.07 29.79 6.29
N GLU A 193 11.87 30.34 6.53
CA GLU A 193 10.63 29.56 6.66
C GLU A 193 10.40 28.69 5.41
N THR A 194 10.60 29.26 4.22
CA THR A 194 10.52 28.54 2.93
C THR A 194 11.55 27.39 2.85
N GLU A 195 12.81 27.60 3.24
CA GLU A 195 13.82 26.54 3.28
C GLU A 195 13.49 25.44 4.30
N ILE A 196 13.00 25.80 5.49
CA ILE A 196 12.57 24.84 6.52
C ILE A 196 11.43 23.97 5.96
N HIS A 197 10.46 24.60 5.29
CA HIS A 197 9.35 23.90 4.63
C HIS A 197 9.79 23.00 3.48
N GLN A 198 10.74 23.41 2.64
CA GLN A 198 11.35 22.55 1.62
C GLN A 198 12.00 21.32 2.25
N ARG A 199 12.88 21.49 3.24
CA ARG A 199 13.55 20.39 3.97
C ARG A 199 12.54 19.46 4.64
N GLN A 200 11.46 20.00 5.20
CA GLN A 200 10.36 19.24 5.80
C GLN A 200 9.60 18.42 4.75
N ARG A 201 9.34 18.96 3.55
CA ARG A 201 8.78 18.21 2.41
C ARG A 201 9.68 17.03 2.01
N LEU A 202 11.01 17.21 1.96
CA LEU A 202 11.96 16.10 1.72
C LEU A 202 11.89 15.01 2.80
N GLY A 203 11.85 15.40 4.08
CA GLY A 203 11.75 14.46 5.20
C GLY A 203 10.46 13.64 5.16
N ASN A 204 9.31 14.30 4.96
CA ASN A 204 8.02 13.62 4.85
C ASN A 204 7.97 12.68 3.64
N LEU A 205 8.59 13.05 2.51
CA LEU A 205 8.72 12.20 1.33
C LEU A 205 9.54 10.95 1.59
N LEU A 206 10.71 11.07 2.23
CA LEU A 206 11.54 9.92 2.56
C LEU A 206 10.80 8.92 3.46
N VAL A 207 10.12 9.38 4.51
CA VAL A 207 9.31 8.50 5.38
C VAL A 207 8.15 7.86 4.62
N LEU A 208 7.41 8.61 3.80
CA LEU A 208 6.24 8.08 3.08
C LEU A 208 6.58 7.22 1.85
N THR A 209 7.83 7.21 1.39
CA THR A 209 8.32 6.32 0.32
C THR A 209 9.19 5.15 0.83
N SER A 210 9.66 5.19 2.08
CA SER A 210 10.37 4.06 2.73
C SER A 210 9.48 2.84 2.92
N GLN A 211 10.09 1.64 2.97
CA GLN A 211 9.42 0.39 3.35
C GLN A 211 9.05 0.39 4.84
N GLY A 212 8.20 -0.55 5.26
CA GLY A 212 7.69 -0.63 6.63
C GLY A 212 6.53 0.31 6.91
N THR A 213 6.34 0.69 8.18
CA THR A 213 5.14 1.43 8.62
C THR A 213 5.47 2.89 8.93
N PRO A 214 5.04 3.88 8.12
CA PRO A 214 5.33 5.28 8.38
C PRO A 214 4.47 5.85 9.50
N PHE A 215 5.11 6.59 10.40
CA PHE A 215 4.47 7.37 11.45
C PHE A 215 4.61 8.87 11.17
N ILE A 216 3.53 9.61 11.41
CA ILE A 216 3.46 11.07 11.26
C ILE A 216 2.96 11.65 12.58
N HIS A 217 3.72 12.55 13.19
CA HIS A 217 3.26 13.32 14.35
C HIS A 217 2.22 14.37 13.93
N SER A 218 1.17 14.55 14.72
CA SER A 218 0.12 15.56 14.45
C SER A 218 0.71 16.97 14.30
N GLY A 219 0.63 17.51 13.08
CA GLY A 219 1.19 18.79 12.68
C GLY A 219 2.53 18.74 11.93
N GLN A 220 3.13 17.55 11.79
CA GLN A 220 4.28 17.31 10.92
C GLN A 220 3.93 17.47 9.44
N GLU A 221 2.65 17.37 9.08
CA GLU A 221 2.14 17.62 7.74
C GLU A 221 2.13 19.12 7.38
N TYR A 222 1.91 20.04 8.33
CA TYR A 222 1.79 21.49 8.02
C TYR A 222 2.94 22.35 8.55
N GLY A 223 3.83 21.85 9.40
CA GLY A 223 4.87 22.67 10.05
C GLY A 223 4.45 23.25 11.40
N ARG A 224 3.88 22.41 12.26
CA ARG A 224 3.66 22.73 13.67
C ARG A 224 4.98 23.06 14.38
N THR A 225 4.96 24.10 15.19
CA THR A 225 6.06 24.57 16.03
C THR A 225 5.65 24.54 17.51
N LYS A 226 6.63 24.37 18.41
CA LYS A 226 6.51 24.55 19.87
C LYS A 226 7.26 25.81 20.36
N GLN A 227 7.39 26.83 19.52
CA GLN A 227 8.06 28.09 19.88
C GLN A 227 7.33 28.80 21.04
N PHE A 228 8.08 29.22 22.06
CA PHE A 228 7.55 29.88 23.26
C PHE A 228 7.34 31.38 23.02
N ARG A 229 6.31 31.73 22.25
CA ARG A 229 6.00 33.12 21.83
C ARG A 229 5.34 33.98 22.93
N HIS A 230 5.83 33.91 24.18
CA HIS A 230 5.39 34.79 25.27
C HIS A 230 6.07 36.17 25.15
N PRO A 231 5.37 37.32 25.29
CA PRO A 231 5.93 38.66 25.02
C PRO A 231 7.25 38.96 25.74
N ASP A 232 7.37 38.60 27.02
CA ASP A 232 8.58 38.83 27.83
C ASP A 232 9.80 37.99 27.36
N TYR A 233 9.60 37.06 26.43
CA TYR A 233 10.59 36.09 25.93
C TYR A 233 10.94 36.29 24.45
N GLN A 234 10.65 37.47 23.88
CA GLN A 234 11.11 37.82 22.52
C GLN A 234 12.65 37.76 22.38
N TYR A 235 13.37 38.00 23.48
CA TYR A 235 14.82 37.96 23.58
C TYR A 235 15.25 37.00 24.71
N PRO A 236 16.54 36.62 24.79
CA PRO A 236 17.05 35.82 25.91
C PRO A 236 16.81 36.48 27.28
N VAL A 237 16.32 35.70 28.23
CA VAL A 237 16.07 36.09 29.63
C VAL A 237 17.20 35.61 30.56
N ALA A 238 17.09 35.88 31.86
CA ALA A 238 18.03 35.36 32.85
C ALA A 238 17.87 33.83 33.04
N GLU A 239 18.93 33.16 33.50
CA GLU A 239 18.98 31.69 33.65
C GLU A 239 17.85 31.13 34.53
N ASP A 240 17.49 31.84 35.60
CA ASP A 240 16.39 31.51 36.52
C ASP A 240 14.99 31.75 35.93
N GLN A 241 14.92 32.33 34.74
CA GLN A 241 13.69 32.62 34.00
C GLN A 241 13.55 31.77 32.73
N VAL A 242 14.57 31.03 32.29
CA VAL A 242 14.53 30.20 31.07
C VAL A 242 13.33 29.23 31.13
N PRO A 243 12.49 29.12 30.07
CA PRO A 243 11.34 28.24 30.13
C PRO A 243 11.77 26.77 30.29
N ASN A 244 11.07 26.05 31.17
CA ASN A 244 11.34 24.63 31.40
C ASN A 244 11.29 23.84 30.08
N LYS A 245 12.26 22.95 29.87
CA LYS A 245 12.42 22.14 28.65
C LYS A 245 12.52 22.97 27.35
N ALA A 246 13.07 24.18 27.40
CA ALA A 246 13.37 24.96 26.19
C ALA A 246 14.81 24.74 25.70
N HIS A 247 14.98 24.68 24.37
CA HIS A 247 16.24 25.02 23.71
C HIS A 247 16.23 26.49 23.30
N LEU A 248 17.37 27.18 23.46
CA LEU A 248 17.61 28.51 22.89
C LEU A 248 18.22 28.33 21.49
N LEU A 249 17.50 28.74 20.46
CA LEU A 249 17.91 28.62 19.05
C LEU A 249 18.60 29.91 18.57
N THR A 250 19.65 29.72 17.76
CA THR A 250 20.52 30.79 17.25
C THR A 250 20.82 30.62 15.77
N ASN A 251 20.99 31.73 15.06
CA ASN A 251 21.49 31.77 13.69
C ASN A 251 22.96 31.29 13.60
N ALA A 252 23.45 31.11 12.37
CA ALA A 252 24.81 30.65 12.10
C ALA A 252 25.92 31.56 12.67
N ASP A 253 25.64 32.84 12.91
CA ASP A 253 26.55 33.82 13.54
C ASP A 253 26.47 33.84 15.08
N GLY A 254 25.55 33.07 15.68
CA GLY A 254 25.30 33.02 17.12
C GLY A 254 24.24 34.02 17.62
N THR A 255 23.62 34.83 16.76
CA THR A 255 22.49 35.68 17.17
C THR A 255 21.27 34.83 17.53
N PRO A 256 20.51 35.13 18.61
CA PRO A 256 19.24 34.46 18.89
C PRO A 256 18.20 34.71 17.81
N PHE A 257 17.26 33.76 17.63
CA PHE A 257 16.05 33.99 16.83
C PHE A 257 15.07 34.97 17.52
N ASP A 258 14.12 35.56 16.77
CA ASP A 258 12.92 36.21 17.34
C ASP A 258 12.10 35.19 18.16
N TYR A 259 11.93 35.41 19.47
CA TYR A 259 11.46 34.42 20.45
C TYR A 259 12.31 33.13 20.41
N PRO A 260 13.54 33.16 20.95
CA PRO A 260 14.54 32.12 20.69
C PRO A 260 14.29 30.80 21.44
N TYR A 261 13.32 30.76 22.36
CA TYR A 261 13.02 29.57 23.17
C TYR A 261 12.01 28.65 22.48
N TYR A 262 12.38 27.39 22.27
CA TYR A 262 11.54 26.36 21.66
C TYR A 262 11.42 25.16 22.59
N ILE A 263 10.19 24.73 22.90
CA ILE A 263 9.95 23.68 23.90
C ILE A 263 10.22 22.30 23.28
N HIS A 264 11.24 21.60 23.76
CA HIS A 264 11.63 20.27 23.29
C HIS A 264 10.95 19.13 24.08
N ASP A 265 10.31 19.41 25.21
CA ASP A 265 9.50 18.44 25.95
C ASP A 265 8.34 19.18 26.59
N SER A 266 7.14 18.98 26.03
CA SER A 266 5.97 19.83 26.25
C SER A 266 4.87 19.14 27.07
N TYR A 267 5.19 18.07 27.81
CA TYR A 267 4.22 17.33 28.62
C TYR A 267 3.45 18.20 29.65
N ASP A 268 4.13 19.19 30.23
CA ASP A 268 3.62 20.17 31.20
C ASP A 268 3.62 21.59 30.60
N SER A 269 3.19 21.71 29.34
CA SER A 269 3.06 23.00 28.64
C SER A 269 1.61 23.32 28.30
N SER A 270 1.28 24.62 28.31
CA SER A 270 -0.08 25.10 28.06
C SER A 270 -0.51 24.96 26.60
N ASP A 271 -1.81 25.16 26.34
CA ASP A 271 -2.40 25.13 24.99
C ASP A 271 -1.66 26.03 23.99
N ALA A 272 -1.09 27.16 24.44
CA ALA A 272 -0.33 28.07 23.58
C ALA A 272 0.95 27.43 22.96
N VAL A 273 1.46 26.35 23.54
CA VAL A 273 2.57 25.54 23.02
C VAL A 273 2.04 24.24 22.39
N ASN A 274 1.02 23.63 22.99
CA ASN A 274 0.56 22.29 22.62
C ASN A 274 -0.56 22.24 21.56
N MET A 275 -1.23 23.34 21.24
CA MET A 275 -2.34 23.34 20.28
C MET A 275 -1.94 22.86 18.87
N PHE A 276 -2.94 22.38 18.13
CA PHE A 276 -2.87 22.20 16.69
C PHE A 276 -3.35 23.49 16.02
N ASP A 277 -2.49 24.12 15.21
CA ASP A 277 -2.79 25.38 14.54
C ASP A 277 -3.58 25.10 13.25
N TRP A 278 -4.90 25.06 13.39
CA TRP A 278 -5.84 24.86 12.28
C TRP A 278 -5.74 25.95 11.21
N THR A 279 -5.32 27.17 11.56
CA THR A 279 -5.17 28.26 10.59
C THR A 279 -3.98 27.98 9.68
N LYS A 280 -2.80 27.67 10.25
CA LYS A 280 -1.63 27.23 9.48
C LYS A 280 -1.90 25.95 8.68
N ALA A 281 -2.70 25.03 9.22
CA ALA A 281 -3.01 23.77 8.56
C ALA A 281 -4.02 23.88 7.39
N THR A 282 -4.79 24.97 7.28
CA THR A 282 -5.93 25.04 6.33
C THR A 282 -6.14 26.37 5.59
N ASP A 283 -5.61 27.50 6.05
CA ASP A 283 -5.76 28.80 5.38
C ASP A 283 -4.60 29.07 4.41
N GLU A 284 -4.83 28.79 3.13
CA GLU A 284 -3.87 29.03 2.03
C GLU A 284 -3.59 30.52 1.78
N THR A 285 -4.50 31.42 2.17
CA THR A 285 -4.34 32.87 1.97
C THR A 285 -3.43 33.48 3.03
N LEU A 286 -3.48 32.97 4.27
CA LEU A 286 -2.61 33.41 5.37
C LEU A 286 -1.30 32.61 5.47
N TYR A 287 -1.33 31.32 5.15
CA TYR A 287 -0.22 30.38 5.38
C TYR A 287 0.06 29.45 4.18
N PRO A 288 0.49 30.01 3.02
CA PRO A 288 0.69 29.23 1.79
C PRO A 288 1.78 28.15 1.91
N GLU A 289 2.89 28.37 2.62
CA GLU A 289 3.92 27.31 2.78
C GLU A 289 3.47 26.17 3.70
N ASN A 290 2.74 26.48 4.77
CA ASN A 290 2.19 25.46 5.68
C ASN A 290 1.15 24.59 4.95
N THR A 291 0.22 25.22 4.25
CA THR A 291 -0.82 24.53 3.46
C THR A 291 -0.27 23.80 2.24
N ARG A 292 0.73 24.34 1.53
CA ARG A 292 1.50 23.63 0.49
C ARG A 292 2.16 22.36 1.06
N THR A 293 2.78 22.45 2.25
CA THR A 293 3.39 21.29 2.93
C THR A 293 2.35 20.25 3.35
N GLN A 294 1.17 20.71 3.78
CA GLN A 294 0.03 19.86 4.13
C GLN A 294 -0.50 19.12 2.89
N ALA A 295 -0.69 19.83 1.78
CA ALA A 295 -1.14 19.28 0.51
C ALA A 295 -0.11 18.29 -0.07
N PHE A 296 1.18 18.60 0.01
CA PHE A 296 2.29 17.72 -0.37
C PHE A 296 2.27 16.42 0.46
N THR A 297 2.15 16.53 1.79
CA THR A 297 2.10 15.36 2.68
C THR A 297 0.86 14.50 2.43
N LYS A 298 -0.30 15.11 2.19
CA LYS A 298 -1.54 14.44 1.73
C LYS A 298 -1.34 13.72 0.39
N GLY A 299 -0.64 14.34 -0.56
CA GLY A 299 -0.29 13.78 -1.86
C GLY A 299 0.62 12.55 -1.75
N LEU A 300 1.64 12.61 -0.90
CA LEU A 300 2.53 11.48 -0.58
C LEU A 300 1.78 10.30 0.07
N ILE A 301 0.80 10.57 0.95
CA ILE A 301 -0.07 9.54 1.51
C ILE A 301 -0.95 8.89 0.43
N ALA A 302 -1.43 9.65 -0.55
CA ALA A 302 -2.17 9.09 -1.70
C ALA A 302 -1.27 8.20 -2.57
N LEU A 303 -0.04 8.65 -2.87
CA LEU A 303 0.98 7.91 -3.61
C LEU A 303 1.38 6.59 -2.92
N ARG A 304 1.60 6.60 -1.60
CA ARG A 304 1.89 5.38 -0.83
C ARG A 304 0.76 4.35 -0.90
N LYS A 305 -0.48 4.82 -1.07
CA LYS A 305 -1.67 3.97 -1.09
C LYS A 305 -2.05 3.46 -2.48
N SER A 306 -1.69 4.16 -3.56
CA SER A 306 -2.02 3.73 -4.94
C SER A 306 -1.23 2.51 -5.41
N THR A 307 0.00 2.32 -4.91
CA THR A 307 0.89 1.21 -5.24
C THR A 307 1.30 0.43 -3.98
N ASP A 308 1.82 -0.79 -4.14
CA ASP A 308 2.47 -1.57 -3.09
C ASP A 308 4.00 -1.44 -3.08
N ALA A 309 4.59 -0.77 -4.07
CA ALA A 309 6.04 -0.66 -4.23
C ALA A 309 6.78 -0.03 -3.03
N PHE A 310 6.10 0.81 -2.25
CA PHE A 310 6.63 1.46 -1.05
C PHE A 310 6.34 0.69 0.25
N ARG A 311 5.66 -0.45 0.17
CA ARG A 311 5.12 -1.23 1.30
C ARG A 311 5.09 -2.73 0.98
N LEU A 312 6.22 -3.25 0.52
CA LEU A 312 6.43 -4.66 0.22
C LEU A 312 6.40 -5.47 1.52
N GLY A 313 5.73 -6.62 1.52
CA GLY A 313 5.37 -7.36 2.74
C GLY A 313 6.30 -8.51 3.12
N THR A 314 7.58 -8.45 2.71
CA THR A 314 8.67 -9.27 3.25
C THR A 314 10.03 -8.62 2.98
N LYS A 315 11.02 -8.85 3.84
CA LYS A 315 12.42 -8.44 3.59
C LYS A 315 12.97 -8.99 2.27
N ASN A 316 12.66 -10.24 1.92
CA ASN A 316 13.05 -10.86 0.65
C ASN A 316 12.49 -10.13 -0.58
N GLN A 317 11.24 -9.64 -0.52
CA GLN A 317 10.69 -8.81 -1.60
C GLN A 317 11.41 -7.46 -1.68
N VAL A 318 11.69 -6.82 -0.54
CA VAL A 318 12.43 -5.55 -0.49
C VAL A 318 13.83 -5.70 -1.10
N ASP A 319 14.58 -6.73 -0.71
CA ASP A 319 15.94 -6.99 -1.20
C ASP A 319 16.00 -7.31 -2.71
N GLN A 320 14.92 -7.84 -3.29
CA GLN A 320 14.83 -8.15 -4.72
C GLN A 320 14.32 -6.98 -5.58
N LYS A 321 13.49 -6.09 -5.00
CA LYS A 321 12.74 -5.06 -5.74
C LYS A 321 13.21 -3.63 -5.49
N VAL A 322 13.91 -3.36 -4.39
CA VAL A 322 14.39 -2.02 -4.04
C VAL A 322 15.89 -1.93 -4.30
N SER A 323 16.30 -1.06 -5.24
CA SER A 323 17.70 -0.96 -5.70
C SER A 323 18.22 0.48 -5.71
N LEU A 324 19.48 0.66 -5.30
CA LEU A 324 20.13 1.97 -5.25
C LEU A 324 20.52 2.45 -6.67
N ILE A 325 20.19 3.70 -6.99
CA ILE A 325 20.59 4.38 -8.23
C ILE A 325 21.83 5.25 -7.96
N SER A 326 21.83 6.00 -6.86
CA SER A 326 22.94 6.85 -6.43
C SER A 326 24.05 6.02 -5.76
N ILE A 327 24.80 5.26 -6.55
CA ILE A 327 25.86 4.37 -6.04
C ILE A 327 27.03 5.20 -5.47
N PRO A 328 27.44 4.99 -4.20
CA PRO A 328 28.57 5.68 -3.58
C PRO A 328 29.85 5.66 -4.41
N GLY A 329 30.47 6.83 -4.58
CA GLY A 329 31.73 6.98 -5.33
C GLY A 329 31.57 6.97 -6.86
N GLN A 330 30.34 6.89 -7.39
CA GLN A 330 30.06 6.96 -8.82
C GLN A 330 29.29 8.23 -9.18
N ASN A 331 29.40 8.70 -10.43
CA ASN A 331 28.56 9.75 -11.02
C ASN A 331 28.36 11.06 -10.21
N GLY A 332 29.33 11.43 -9.35
CA GLY A 332 29.23 12.63 -8.51
C GLY A 332 28.45 12.44 -7.19
N ILE A 333 28.25 11.19 -6.76
CA ILE A 333 27.71 10.81 -5.45
C ILE A 333 28.87 10.47 -4.51
N ALA A 334 28.96 11.15 -3.36
CA ALA A 334 29.97 10.85 -2.34
C ALA A 334 29.56 9.66 -1.46
N THR A 335 30.51 9.07 -0.71
CA THR A 335 30.18 8.01 0.28
C THR A 335 29.27 8.52 1.38
N ASN A 336 29.59 9.69 1.91
CA ASN A 336 28.70 10.48 2.75
C ASN A 336 28.22 11.68 1.92
N ASP A 337 26.91 11.82 1.71
CA ASP A 337 26.31 12.88 0.90
C ASP A 337 24.97 13.35 1.51
N VAL A 338 24.37 14.35 0.89
CA VAL A 338 23.00 14.86 1.19
C VAL A 338 22.05 14.62 0.00
N VAL A 339 22.37 13.62 -0.82
CA VAL A 339 21.54 13.17 -1.96
C VAL A 339 21.34 11.67 -1.92
N ILE A 340 20.19 11.22 -2.42
CA ILE A 340 19.94 9.80 -2.68
C ILE A 340 18.98 9.63 -3.86
N ALA A 341 19.18 8.57 -4.63
CA ALA A 341 18.25 8.10 -5.64
C ALA A 341 18.13 6.58 -5.59
N TYR A 342 16.91 6.07 -5.62
CA TYR A 342 16.63 4.63 -5.59
C TYR A 342 15.39 4.26 -6.41
N GLN A 343 15.30 2.99 -6.80
CA GLN A 343 14.16 2.40 -7.48
C GLN A 343 13.43 1.42 -6.55
N THR A 344 12.12 1.27 -6.73
CA THR A 344 11.33 0.13 -6.25
C THR A 344 10.43 -0.41 -7.37
N ILE A 345 10.06 -1.70 -7.30
CA ILE A 345 9.21 -2.39 -8.29
C ILE A 345 7.96 -2.96 -7.61
N ALA A 346 6.78 -2.52 -8.04
CA ALA A 346 5.46 -2.95 -7.58
C ALA A 346 5.16 -4.43 -7.89
N SER A 347 4.11 -5.02 -7.31
CA SER A 347 3.67 -6.38 -7.67
C SER A 347 3.08 -6.50 -9.08
N ASN A 348 2.53 -5.43 -9.65
CA ASN A 348 2.08 -5.40 -11.05
C ASN A 348 3.25 -5.24 -12.07
N GLY A 349 4.48 -5.04 -11.59
CA GLY A 349 5.68 -4.82 -12.40
C GLY A 349 6.06 -3.34 -12.60
N ASP A 350 5.19 -2.39 -12.24
CA ASP A 350 5.48 -0.96 -12.38
C ASP A 350 6.72 -0.54 -11.59
N ARG A 351 7.53 0.33 -12.18
CA ARG A 351 8.74 0.86 -11.56
C ARG A 351 8.48 2.26 -11.04
N TYR A 352 8.89 2.51 -9.81
CA TYR A 352 8.91 3.83 -9.20
C TYR A 352 10.35 4.18 -8.85
N ALA A 353 10.81 5.37 -9.21
CA ALA A 353 12.14 5.86 -8.85
C ALA A 353 12.02 7.17 -8.08
N VAL A 354 12.68 7.23 -6.93
CA VAL A 354 12.65 8.34 -5.98
C VAL A 354 14.01 9.00 -5.96
N PHE A 355 14.05 10.31 -6.17
CA PHE A 355 15.26 11.14 -6.20
C PHE A 355 15.11 12.25 -5.16
N VAL A 356 16.12 12.48 -4.34
CA VAL A 356 16.10 13.49 -3.28
C VAL A 356 17.42 14.25 -3.26
N ASN A 357 17.32 15.57 -3.40
CA ASN A 357 18.43 16.51 -3.25
C ASN A 357 18.21 17.41 -2.02
N ALA A 358 18.87 17.11 -0.90
CA ALA A 358 18.88 17.97 0.30
C ALA A 358 20.10 18.91 0.36
N ASP A 359 20.87 18.99 -0.74
CA ASP A 359 21.97 19.93 -0.93
C ASP A 359 21.47 21.36 -1.16
N SER A 360 22.30 22.36 -0.85
CA SER A 360 21.99 23.77 -1.05
C SER A 360 22.38 24.28 -2.45
N LYS A 361 22.42 23.37 -3.42
CA LYS A 361 22.80 23.58 -4.83
C LYS A 361 22.09 22.54 -5.70
N GLU A 362 22.06 22.79 -7.00
CA GLU A 362 21.60 21.82 -8.00
C GLU A 362 22.44 20.53 -7.97
N ARG A 363 21.80 19.36 -8.18
CA ARG A 363 22.47 18.06 -8.27
C ARG A 363 21.89 17.26 -9.43
N SER A 364 22.78 16.66 -10.23
CA SER A 364 22.45 15.80 -11.38
C SER A 364 22.69 14.33 -11.03
N PHE A 365 21.67 13.50 -11.26
CA PHE A 365 21.68 12.05 -11.02
C PHE A 365 21.83 11.33 -12.37
N VAL A 366 23.07 11.17 -12.82
CA VAL A 366 23.38 10.50 -14.10
C VAL A 366 23.06 9.01 -14.01
N LEU A 367 22.19 8.54 -14.89
CA LEU A 367 21.68 7.17 -14.91
C LEU A 367 22.55 6.24 -15.76
N SER A 368 22.87 5.08 -15.20
CA SER A 368 23.45 3.95 -15.94
C SER A 368 22.40 3.31 -16.86
N ASP A 369 22.83 2.54 -17.86
CA ASP A 369 21.94 2.03 -18.91
C ASP A 369 20.76 1.18 -18.40
N ILE A 370 20.91 0.53 -17.23
CA ILE A 370 19.84 -0.25 -16.56
C ILE A 370 18.73 0.62 -15.95
N TYR A 371 18.93 1.93 -15.86
CA TYR A 371 18.00 2.90 -15.26
C TYR A 371 17.54 3.99 -16.23
N LYS A 372 18.15 4.14 -17.42
CA LYS A 372 17.84 5.23 -18.37
C LYS A 372 16.39 5.24 -18.88
N ASP A 373 15.72 4.11 -18.89
CA ASP A 373 14.31 4.03 -19.30
C ASP A 373 13.34 4.70 -18.30
N LEU A 374 13.76 4.94 -17.05
CA LEU A 374 13.04 5.78 -16.10
C LEU A 374 12.81 7.21 -16.60
N LEU A 375 13.68 7.72 -17.49
CA LEU A 375 13.55 9.06 -18.10
C LEU A 375 12.34 9.16 -19.07
N GLN A 376 11.71 8.03 -19.40
CA GLN A 376 10.46 7.95 -20.17
C GLN A 376 9.21 7.86 -19.28
N GLY A 377 9.40 7.83 -17.95
CA GLY A 377 8.33 7.76 -16.96
C GLY A 377 7.64 9.10 -16.69
N GLN A 378 6.53 9.03 -15.97
CA GLN A 378 5.72 10.17 -15.55
C GLN A 378 6.19 10.68 -14.19
N VAL A 379 6.41 11.99 -14.06
CA VAL A 379 6.75 12.61 -12.76
C VAL A 379 5.46 12.81 -11.96
N LEU A 380 5.36 12.18 -10.79
CA LEU A 380 4.19 12.24 -9.88
C LEU A 380 4.43 13.18 -8.68
N VAL A 381 5.68 13.58 -8.45
CA VAL A 381 6.12 14.44 -7.36
C VAL A 381 7.25 15.33 -7.85
N ASP A 382 7.23 16.62 -7.51
CA ASP A 382 8.26 17.62 -7.79
C ASP A 382 8.61 18.46 -6.55
N GLY A 383 9.23 19.64 -6.71
CA GLY A 383 9.63 20.51 -5.59
C GLY A 383 8.47 21.15 -4.80
N GLU A 384 7.25 21.16 -5.32
CA GLU A 384 6.08 21.76 -4.66
C GLU A 384 4.88 20.83 -4.52
N ARG A 385 4.74 19.82 -5.38
CA ARG A 385 3.52 19.01 -5.54
C ARG A 385 3.82 17.52 -5.42
N ALA A 386 2.87 16.77 -4.88
CA ALA A 386 2.93 15.31 -4.80
C ALA A 386 1.54 14.72 -5.05
N GLY A 387 1.48 13.54 -5.67
CA GLY A 387 0.22 12.83 -5.88
C GLY A 387 0.36 11.54 -6.67
N VAL A 388 -0.69 11.21 -7.40
CA VAL A 388 -0.80 10.02 -8.26
C VAL A 388 -0.98 10.35 -9.75
N GLU A 389 -1.14 11.64 -10.06
CA GLU A 389 -1.34 12.16 -11.42
C GLU A 389 -0.01 12.66 -12.00
N ALA A 390 0.16 12.55 -13.31
CA ALA A 390 1.37 13.01 -13.99
C ALA A 390 1.44 14.54 -14.07
N LEU A 391 2.55 15.12 -13.62
CA LEU A 391 2.86 16.54 -13.72
C LEU A 391 3.50 16.85 -15.09
N SER A 392 3.11 17.98 -15.70
CA SER A 392 3.61 18.41 -17.02
C SER A 392 4.44 19.70 -17.00
N ASP A 393 4.29 20.49 -15.94
CA ASP A 393 4.83 21.84 -15.72
C ASP A 393 5.78 21.81 -14.52
N LEU A 394 6.80 20.95 -14.58
CA LEU A 394 7.62 20.53 -13.44
C LEU A 394 8.30 21.69 -12.71
N VAL A 395 8.22 21.71 -11.38
CA VAL A 395 8.91 22.69 -10.53
C VAL A 395 10.17 22.07 -9.93
N GLY A 396 11.34 22.60 -10.31
CA GLY A 396 12.64 22.20 -9.76
C GLY A 396 13.20 20.87 -10.27
N VAL A 397 12.52 20.19 -11.20
CA VAL A 397 12.90 18.89 -11.77
C VAL A 397 13.07 19.01 -13.28
N GLU A 398 14.23 18.61 -13.81
CA GLU A 398 14.50 18.49 -15.25
C GLU A 398 14.87 17.03 -15.59
N LEU A 399 14.28 16.51 -16.67
CA LEU A 399 14.65 15.20 -17.24
C LEU A 399 15.46 15.43 -18.52
N THR A 400 16.73 15.02 -18.49
CA THR A 400 17.65 15.09 -19.64
C THR A 400 17.82 13.72 -20.29
N ASP A 401 18.48 13.63 -21.46
CA ASP A 401 18.77 12.39 -22.18
C ASP A 401 19.53 11.31 -21.36
N SER A 402 20.09 11.65 -20.19
CA SER A 402 20.89 10.72 -19.38
C SER A 402 20.81 10.91 -17.86
N ALA A 403 20.11 11.93 -17.36
CA ALA A 403 20.11 12.27 -15.94
C ALA A 403 18.80 12.96 -15.51
N VAL A 404 18.42 12.73 -14.25
CA VAL A 404 17.46 13.60 -13.54
C VAL A 404 18.26 14.72 -12.90
N VAL A 405 17.91 15.98 -13.17
CA VAL A 405 18.52 17.14 -12.52
C VAL A 405 17.52 17.73 -11.54
N LEU A 406 17.94 17.89 -10.29
CA LEU A 406 17.14 18.48 -9.22
C LEU A 406 17.74 19.81 -8.77
N SER A 407 16.88 20.82 -8.68
CA SER A 407 17.15 22.08 -7.98
C SER A 407 17.56 21.86 -6.51
N PRO A 408 18.11 22.87 -5.81
CA PRO A 408 18.35 22.79 -4.37
C PRO A 408 17.10 22.35 -3.61
N LEU A 409 17.28 21.58 -2.54
CA LEU A 409 16.21 21.20 -1.60
C LEU A 409 14.94 20.62 -2.25
N THR A 410 15.12 19.90 -3.36
CA THR A 410 14.05 19.37 -4.23
C THR A 410 14.07 17.84 -4.25
N ALA A 411 12.92 17.23 -4.50
CA ALA A 411 12.79 15.79 -4.75
C ALA A 411 11.93 15.53 -5.98
N ALA A 412 12.02 14.31 -6.51
CA ALA A 412 11.15 13.81 -7.57
C ALA A 412 10.75 12.35 -7.31
N VAL A 413 9.55 11.98 -7.74
CA VAL A 413 9.16 10.57 -7.89
C VAL A 413 8.67 10.36 -9.32
N ILE A 414 9.27 9.40 -10.00
CA ILE A 414 8.98 9.04 -11.39
C ILE A 414 8.34 7.65 -11.42
N HIS A 415 7.22 7.50 -12.11
CA HIS A 415 6.53 6.22 -12.35
C HIS A 415 6.69 5.80 -13.81
N LEU A 416 7.23 4.61 -14.03
CA LEU A 416 7.34 3.97 -15.34
C LEU A 416 6.41 2.74 -15.34
N PRO A 417 5.21 2.83 -15.97
CA PRO A 417 4.27 1.72 -16.03
C PRO A 417 4.83 0.50 -16.76
N TYR A 418 4.50 -0.71 -16.28
CA TYR A 418 4.91 -1.96 -16.90
C TYR A 418 4.04 -2.28 -18.12
N ILE A 419 4.50 -1.82 -19.29
CA ILE A 419 3.87 -2.16 -20.56
C ILE A 419 4.15 -3.64 -20.88
N ILE A 420 3.16 -4.50 -20.63
CA ILE A 420 3.11 -5.83 -21.25
C ILE A 420 2.99 -5.62 -22.76
N THR A 421 4.11 -5.66 -23.46
CA THR A 421 4.13 -5.88 -24.90
C THR A 421 3.50 -7.25 -25.15
N LYS A 422 2.27 -7.26 -25.67
CA LYS A 422 1.63 -8.49 -26.13
C LYS A 422 2.54 -9.12 -27.18
N VAL A 423 3.21 -10.22 -26.83
CA VAL A 423 3.79 -11.13 -27.82
C VAL A 423 2.66 -11.49 -28.78
N PRO A 424 2.78 -11.21 -30.10
CA PRO A 424 1.70 -11.50 -31.03
C PRO A 424 1.34 -12.98 -30.99
N ASP A 425 0.04 -13.28 -30.95
CA ASP A 425 -0.48 -14.65 -30.89
C ASP A 425 -0.25 -15.38 -32.22
N THR A 426 1.00 -15.79 -32.40
CA THR A 426 1.57 -16.52 -33.52
C THR A 426 1.43 -18.03 -33.35
N ALA A 427 0.77 -18.48 -32.27
CA ALA A 427 0.47 -19.88 -32.05
C ALA A 427 -0.45 -20.38 -33.17
N PRO A 428 0.00 -21.33 -34.02
CA PRO A 428 -0.76 -21.73 -35.18
C PRO A 428 -1.96 -22.59 -34.75
N LYS A 429 -3.17 -22.17 -35.13
CA LYS A 429 -4.43 -22.82 -34.75
C LYS A 429 -4.90 -23.76 -35.86
N GLU A 430 -5.59 -24.82 -35.45
CA GLU A 430 -6.18 -25.77 -36.40
C GLU A 430 -7.64 -25.40 -36.68
N ARG A 431 -8.01 -25.38 -37.96
CA ARG A 431 -9.33 -25.00 -38.46
C ARG A 431 -9.87 -26.13 -39.31
N THR A 432 -11.06 -26.61 -38.99
CA THR A 432 -11.71 -27.72 -39.70
C THR A 432 -12.87 -27.20 -40.54
N GLU A 433 -12.91 -27.56 -41.81
CA GLU A 433 -14.04 -27.35 -42.72
C GLU A 433 -14.67 -28.71 -43.04
N GLU A 434 -15.97 -28.89 -42.76
CA GLU A 434 -16.73 -30.05 -43.22
C GLU A 434 -17.62 -29.67 -44.41
N SER A 435 -17.69 -30.56 -45.40
CA SER A 435 -18.57 -30.42 -46.57
C SER A 435 -19.29 -31.73 -46.85
N VAL A 436 -20.58 -31.64 -47.18
CA VAL A 436 -21.44 -32.79 -47.45
C VAL A 436 -21.25 -33.23 -48.91
N LEU A 437 -21.00 -34.52 -49.13
CA LEU A 437 -20.84 -35.11 -50.47
C LEU A 437 -22.20 -35.54 -51.03
N PRO A 438 -22.43 -35.42 -52.35
CA PRO A 438 -23.69 -35.84 -52.97
C PRO A 438 -23.94 -37.34 -52.78
N ILE A 439 -25.21 -37.71 -52.59
CA ILE A 439 -25.61 -39.13 -52.53
C ILE A 439 -25.52 -39.71 -53.96
N VAL A 440 -24.73 -40.78 -54.11
CA VAL A 440 -24.61 -41.52 -55.38
C VAL A 440 -25.86 -42.38 -55.57
N GLU A 441 -26.51 -42.34 -56.74
CA GLU A 441 -27.66 -43.21 -57.04
C GLU A 441 -27.25 -44.42 -57.89
N GLU A 442 -27.57 -45.63 -57.43
CA GLU A 442 -27.36 -46.90 -58.11
C GLU A 442 -28.70 -47.46 -58.60
N VAL A 443 -28.79 -47.83 -59.88
CA VAL A 443 -30.02 -48.41 -60.45
C VAL A 443 -29.88 -49.92 -60.61
N ARG A 444 -30.76 -50.68 -59.96
CA ARG A 444 -30.87 -52.13 -60.11
C ARG A 444 -32.15 -52.50 -60.87
N TYR A 445 -32.17 -53.68 -61.47
CA TYR A 445 -33.31 -54.18 -62.24
C TYR A 445 -33.87 -55.46 -61.63
N ASP A 446 -35.19 -55.54 -61.53
CA ASP A 446 -35.92 -56.69 -61.00
C ASP A 446 -36.85 -57.27 -62.08
N ALA A 447 -36.62 -58.54 -62.41
CA ALA A 447 -37.37 -59.29 -63.43
C ALA A 447 -38.75 -59.78 -62.95
N THR A 448 -39.11 -59.57 -61.69
CA THR A 448 -40.45 -59.84 -61.12
C THR A 448 -41.32 -58.58 -61.05
N LEU A 449 -40.73 -57.40 -61.20
CA LEU A 449 -41.40 -56.11 -61.17
C LEU A 449 -41.75 -55.65 -62.61
N ALA A 450 -42.94 -55.10 -62.81
CA ALA A 450 -43.43 -54.72 -64.14
C ALA A 450 -42.64 -53.56 -64.77
N LYS A 451 -42.39 -53.63 -66.08
CA LYS A 451 -41.64 -52.63 -66.84
C LYS A 451 -42.32 -51.26 -66.75
N GLY A 452 -41.67 -50.33 -66.05
CA GLY A 452 -42.19 -48.98 -65.77
C GLY A 452 -42.56 -48.74 -64.29
N GLN A 453 -42.61 -49.77 -63.46
CA GLN A 453 -42.66 -49.62 -62.00
C GLN A 453 -41.24 -49.52 -61.42
N SER A 454 -41.11 -48.79 -60.31
CA SER A 454 -39.85 -48.69 -59.56
C SER A 454 -40.09 -48.36 -58.09
N TYR A 455 -39.22 -48.83 -57.21
CA TYR A 455 -39.21 -48.45 -55.79
C TYR A 455 -37.78 -48.17 -55.31
N VAL A 456 -37.65 -47.39 -54.24
CA VAL A 456 -36.36 -47.15 -53.59
C VAL A 456 -36.12 -48.28 -52.59
N LEU A 457 -35.03 -49.03 -52.77
CA LEU A 457 -34.59 -50.09 -51.86
C LEU A 457 -33.77 -49.53 -50.69
N GLN A 458 -33.06 -48.42 -50.91
CA GLN A 458 -32.27 -47.70 -49.92
C GLN A 458 -32.22 -46.22 -50.34
N GLU A 459 -32.61 -45.27 -49.49
CA GLU A 459 -32.58 -43.83 -49.82
C GLU A 459 -31.16 -43.24 -49.88
N GLY A 460 -30.16 -44.00 -49.43
CA GLY A 460 -28.76 -43.58 -49.34
C GLY A 460 -28.49 -42.66 -48.16
N LYS A 461 -27.21 -42.32 -47.97
CA LYS A 461 -26.73 -41.36 -46.97
C LYS A 461 -25.59 -40.55 -47.58
N ALA A 462 -25.61 -39.25 -47.37
CA ALA A 462 -24.54 -38.39 -47.86
C ALA A 462 -23.21 -38.70 -47.15
N GLY A 463 -22.13 -38.81 -47.92
CA GLY A 463 -20.78 -38.84 -47.36
C GLY A 463 -20.37 -37.46 -46.84
N LYS A 464 -19.19 -37.36 -46.23
CA LYS A 464 -18.60 -36.05 -45.89
C LYS A 464 -17.11 -35.98 -46.19
N ARG A 465 -16.68 -34.79 -46.61
CA ARG A 465 -15.27 -34.43 -46.82
C ARG A 465 -14.88 -33.42 -45.74
N VAL A 466 -13.87 -33.79 -44.96
CA VAL A 466 -13.34 -33.01 -43.83
C VAL A 466 -11.94 -32.54 -44.20
N LEU A 467 -11.72 -31.23 -44.16
CA LEU A 467 -10.43 -30.58 -44.44
C LEU A 467 -9.93 -29.94 -43.14
N VAL A 468 -8.74 -30.33 -42.71
CA VAL A 468 -8.08 -29.75 -41.52
C VAL A 468 -6.92 -28.88 -41.98
N TYR A 469 -6.97 -27.61 -41.65
CA TYR A 469 -5.95 -26.61 -41.94
C TYR A 469 -5.21 -26.20 -40.68
N LYS A 470 -3.96 -25.77 -40.85
CA LYS A 470 -3.17 -25.06 -39.86
C LYS A 470 -3.00 -23.62 -40.32
N ASP A 471 -3.60 -22.70 -39.57
CA ASP A 471 -3.57 -21.27 -39.83
C ASP A 471 -2.54 -20.61 -38.92
N VAL A 472 -1.68 -19.78 -39.51
CA VAL A 472 -0.77 -18.87 -38.80
C VAL A 472 -1.48 -17.54 -38.65
N LEU A 473 -1.56 -17.04 -37.43
CA LEU A 473 -2.20 -15.77 -37.12
C LEU A 473 -1.16 -14.70 -36.78
N VAL A 474 -1.49 -13.46 -37.14
CA VAL A 474 -0.87 -12.23 -36.59
C VAL A 474 -2.02 -11.28 -36.29
N ASP A 475 -2.06 -10.74 -35.07
CA ASP A 475 -3.10 -9.84 -34.57
C ASP A 475 -4.54 -10.32 -34.84
N GLY A 476 -4.76 -11.63 -34.67
CA GLY A 476 -6.05 -12.30 -34.88
C GLY A 476 -6.46 -12.51 -36.34
N LYS A 477 -5.64 -12.08 -37.32
CA LYS A 477 -5.86 -12.30 -38.75
C LYS A 477 -5.01 -13.48 -39.24
N VAL A 478 -5.61 -14.35 -40.05
CA VAL A 478 -4.87 -15.43 -40.73
C VAL A 478 -3.96 -14.82 -41.80
N VAL A 479 -2.65 -15.03 -41.67
CA VAL A 479 -1.63 -14.54 -42.62
C VAL A 479 -1.06 -15.65 -43.51
N ALA A 480 -1.17 -16.91 -43.09
CA ALA A 480 -0.84 -18.08 -43.90
C ALA A 480 -1.70 -19.28 -43.49
N THR A 481 -2.07 -20.11 -44.46
CA THR A 481 -2.88 -21.32 -44.27
C THR A 481 -2.16 -22.50 -44.91
N LYS A 482 -2.07 -23.64 -44.20
CA LYS A 482 -1.57 -24.91 -44.74
C LYS A 482 -2.59 -26.02 -44.49
N LEU A 483 -3.04 -26.71 -45.54
CA LEU A 483 -3.79 -27.95 -45.38
C LEU A 483 -2.90 -29.01 -44.70
N LEU A 484 -3.39 -29.61 -43.61
CA LEU A 484 -2.73 -30.69 -42.89
C LEU A 484 -3.23 -32.07 -43.36
N SER A 485 -4.55 -32.22 -43.49
CA SER A 485 -5.17 -33.47 -43.90
C SER A 485 -6.50 -33.24 -44.62
N GLU A 486 -6.82 -34.15 -45.51
CA GLU A 486 -8.14 -34.33 -46.11
C GLU A 486 -8.63 -35.73 -45.75
N THR A 487 -9.86 -35.85 -45.24
CA THR A 487 -10.53 -37.12 -44.96
C THR A 487 -11.85 -37.15 -45.70
N VAL A 488 -12.01 -38.12 -46.60
CA VAL A 488 -13.29 -38.45 -47.22
C VAL A 488 -13.89 -39.63 -46.47
N VAL A 489 -15.12 -39.46 -45.99
CA VAL A 489 -15.98 -40.51 -45.47
C VAL A 489 -17.05 -40.76 -46.53
N ASP A 490 -16.98 -41.91 -47.20
CA ASP A 490 -17.92 -42.26 -48.26
C ASP A 490 -19.37 -42.39 -47.73
N GLY A 491 -20.32 -42.05 -48.61
CA GLY A 491 -21.74 -42.18 -48.33
C GLY A 491 -22.29 -43.59 -48.62
N GLU A 492 -23.52 -43.84 -48.20
CA GLU A 492 -24.28 -44.99 -48.68
C GLU A 492 -25.00 -44.63 -49.98
N ALA A 493 -24.89 -45.46 -51.00
CA ALA A 493 -25.59 -45.24 -52.26
C ALA A 493 -27.12 -45.33 -52.09
N ARG A 494 -27.84 -44.49 -52.83
CA ARG A 494 -29.30 -44.57 -53.01
C ARG A 494 -29.60 -45.63 -54.05
N ILE A 495 -30.26 -46.73 -53.67
CA ILE A 495 -30.53 -47.85 -54.57
C ILE A 495 -31.97 -47.79 -55.06
N VAL A 496 -32.15 -47.57 -56.36
CA VAL A 496 -33.46 -47.54 -57.03
C VAL A 496 -33.65 -48.82 -57.85
N VAL A 497 -34.66 -49.62 -57.51
CA VAL A 497 -35.01 -50.85 -58.23
C VAL A 497 -36.07 -50.54 -59.29
N LYS A 498 -35.84 -50.95 -60.54
CA LYS A 498 -36.74 -50.73 -61.68
C LYS A 498 -37.17 -52.07 -62.30
N GLY A 499 -38.44 -52.19 -62.64
CA GLY A 499 -38.99 -53.41 -63.22
C GLY A 499 -38.58 -53.65 -64.67
N SER A 500 -38.41 -54.91 -65.05
CA SER A 500 -38.08 -55.36 -66.41
C SER A 500 -39.04 -56.40 -67.00
N MET A 501 -40.11 -56.78 -66.27
CA MET A 501 -41.10 -57.77 -66.72
C MET A 501 -42.11 -57.19 -67.73
N GLU A 502 -42.36 -57.90 -68.84
CA GLU A 502 -43.33 -57.55 -69.89
C GLU A 502 -44.56 -58.48 -69.86
N ALA A 503 -45.72 -58.02 -70.35
CA ALA A 503 -47.00 -58.73 -70.27
C ALA A 503 -47.84 -58.57 -71.56
N ASN A 504 -48.67 -59.57 -71.88
CA ASN A 504 -49.46 -59.66 -73.12
C ASN A 504 -50.99 -59.59 -72.88
N ASP A 505 -51.72 -59.16 -73.92
CA ASP A 505 -53.12 -58.68 -73.93
C ASP A 505 -54.26 -59.72 -73.71
N VAL A 506 -55.47 -59.21 -73.40
CA VAL A 506 -56.75 -59.36 -74.17
C VAL A 506 -58.05 -59.32 -73.27
N VAL A 507 -58.82 -58.20 -73.32
CA VAL A 507 -60.33 -58.07 -73.44
C VAL A 507 -61.25 -58.67 -72.29
N GLU A 508 -62.40 -58.12 -71.82
CA GLU A 508 -63.30 -57.00 -72.22
C GLU A 508 -64.01 -56.24 -71.03
N LYS A 509 -65.11 -55.52 -71.36
CA LYS A 509 -65.98 -54.54 -70.65
C LYS A 509 -67.14 -55.18 -69.79
N PRO A 510 -68.10 -54.45 -69.15
CA PRO A 510 -68.26 -52.98 -68.90
C PRO A 510 -68.81 -52.54 -67.49
N SER A 511 -68.89 -51.20 -67.30
CA SER A 511 -70.06 -50.41 -66.78
C SER A 511 -70.10 -49.75 -65.37
N LEU A 512 -70.31 -48.42 -65.43
CA LEU A 512 -71.12 -47.48 -64.60
C LEU A 512 -70.85 -47.14 -63.10
N SER A 513 -70.88 -45.82 -62.89
CA SER A 513 -71.52 -45.03 -61.80
C SER A 513 -70.71 -44.52 -60.58
N THR A 514 -71.13 -43.32 -60.15
CA THR A 514 -70.60 -42.34 -59.17
C THR A 514 -71.57 -42.23 -57.95
N PRO A 515 -71.50 -41.28 -56.97
CA PRO A 515 -70.52 -40.20 -56.64
C PRO A 515 -70.22 -39.98 -55.10
N THR A 516 -69.47 -38.91 -54.77
CA THR A 516 -69.61 -38.03 -53.54
C THR A 516 -69.27 -38.57 -52.12
N ALA A 517 -68.95 -37.77 -51.07
CA ALA A 517 -68.67 -36.31 -50.88
C ALA A 517 -67.98 -35.99 -49.52
N GLN A 518 -67.37 -34.78 -49.42
CA GLN A 518 -67.25 -33.86 -48.24
C GLN A 518 -66.55 -34.33 -46.92
N ALA A 519 -65.56 -33.62 -46.32
CA ALA A 519 -65.50 -32.28 -45.63
C ALA A 519 -65.57 -32.43 -44.07
N SER A 520 -65.12 -31.55 -43.15
CA SER A 520 -64.46 -30.20 -43.14
C SER A 520 -64.00 -29.79 -41.71
N GLU A 521 -62.91 -29.00 -41.56
CA GLU A 521 -62.68 -27.90 -40.57
C GLU A 521 -62.69 -28.21 -39.02
N GLN A 522 -62.30 -27.36 -38.01
CA GLN A 522 -61.77 -25.97 -37.86
C GLN A 522 -61.01 -25.70 -36.49
N THR A 523 -60.72 -24.41 -36.16
CA THR A 523 -59.79 -23.80 -35.12
C THR A 523 -60.34 -23.67 -33.65
N THR A 524 -59.76 -23.04 -32.58
CA THR A 524 -58.67 -22.01 -32.34
C THR A 524 -58.20 -21.88 -30.84
N SER A 525 -56.98 -21.32 -30.58
CA SER A 525 -56.52 -20.48 -29.40
C SER A 525 -56.54 -21.05 -27.94
N THR A 526 -56.15 -20.40 -26.80
CA THR A 526 -55.87 -18.98 -26.35
C THR A 526 -54.83 -18.87 -25.16
N SER A 527 -54.81 -17.82 -24.28
CA SER A 527 -53.65 -17.40 -23.42
C SER A 527 -53.92 -16.71 -22.01
N ASN A 528 -52.86 -16.44 -21.17
CA ASN A 528 -52.62 -15.32 -20.17
C ASN A 528 -52.36 -15.57 -18.63
N ASN A 529 -51.36 -14.80 -18.08
CA ASN A 529 -51.13 -14.07 -16.76
C ASN A 529 -50.98 -14.61 -15.28
N GLU A 530 -49.92 -14.09 -14.60
CA GLU A 530 -49.82 -13.37 -13.27
C GLU A 530 -49.46 -13.94 -11.83
N ASN A 531 -48.60 -13.15 -11.12
CA ASN A 531 -48.50 -12.76 -9.66
C ASN A 531 -47.64 -13.47 -8.55
N LEU A 532 -47.35 -12.69 -7.47
CA LEU A 532 -46.41 -12.83 -6.31
C LEU A 532 -47.09 -12.56 -4.93
N PRO A 533 -46.49 -12.88 -3.74
CA PRO A 533 -46.06 -11.83 -2.77
C PRO A 533 -44.92 -12.19 -1.73
N ALA A 534 -44.62 -11.31 -0.74
CA ALA A 534 -43.58 -11.39 0.33
C ALA A 534 -44.18 -11.11 1.76
N THR A 535 -43.53 -10.92 2.93
CA THR A 535 -42.12 -10.66 3.42
C THR A 535 -41.99 -11.04 4.94
N GLY A 536 -40.84 -10.86 5.65
CA GLY A 536 -40.80 -10.88 7.15
C GLY A 536 -39.43 -10.67 7.87
N ASP A 537 -39.41 -9.89 8.97
CA ASP A 537 -38.23 -9.43 9.76
C ASP A 537 -38.26 -9.81 11.28
N ARG A 538 -37.15 -9.63 12.01
CA ARG A 538 -37.08 -9.53 13.50
C ARG A 538 -35.93 -8.65 14.04
N GLN A 539 -36.18 -7.99 15.19
CA GLN A 539 -35.22 -7.23 16.02
C GLN A 539 -35.05 -7.87 17.42
N SER A 540 -34.05 -7.42 18.19
CA SER A 540 -33.94 -7.63 19.64
C SER A 540 -33.02 -6.58 20.31
N ASP A 541 -33.51 -5.92 21.37
CA ASP A 541 -32.74 -4.97 22.18
C ASP A 541 -32.02 -5.64 23.38
N LEU A 542 -30.96 -5.00 23.91
CA LEU A 542 -30.50 -5.20 25.28
C LEU A 542 -29.82 -3.92 25.82
N ALA A 543 -29.83 -3.72 27.14
CA ALA A 543 -29.45 -2.45 27.78
C ALA A 543 -28.04 -2.44 28.39
N LEU A 544 -27.39 -1.27 28.37
CA LEU A 544 -26.06 -1.00 28.93
C LEU A 544 -26.17 -0.38 30.34
N LEU A 545 -25.22 -0.66 31.23
CA LEU A 545 -25.19 -0.12 32.59
C LEU A 545 -23.74 0.13 33.03
N GLY A 546 -23.28 1.39 32.93
CA GLY A 546 -21.87 1.76 33.07
C GLY A 546 -21.43 2.13 34.49
N LEU A 547 -20.18 1.83 34.81
CA LEU A 547 -19.43 2.31 35.98
C LEU A 547 -17.99 2.61 35.55
N GLY A 548 -17.54 3.85 35.75
CA GLY A 548 -16.22 4.31 35.31
C GLY A 548 -15.13 4.17 36.37
N LEU A 549 -13.91 3.88 35.93
CA LEU A 549 -12.67 3.94 36.71
C LEU A 549 -11.57 4.59 35.85
N ALA A 550 -10.83 5.52 36.43
CA ALA A 550 -9.76 6.27 35.76
C ALA A 550 -8.39 5.88 36.33
N GLY A 551 -7.33 6.01 35.52
CA GLY A 551 -5.94 5.84 36.01
C GLY A 551 -4.98 5.02 35.14
N LEU A 552 -5.12 5.03 33.82
CA LEU A 552 -4.10 4.53 32.89
C LEU A 552 -3.98 5.49 31.70
N GLY A 553 -2.75 5.94 31.41
CA GLY A 553 -2.46 6.87 30.32
C GLY A 553 -2.35 6.17 28.97
N LEU A 554 -3.46 5.66 28.42
CA LEU A 554 -3.50 5.11 27.06
C LEU A 554 -4.02 6.14 26.05
N THR A 555 -3.16 6.50 25.10
CA THR A 555 -3.53 7.35 23.96
C THR A 555 -4.20 6.50 22.87
N VAL A 556 -5.53 6.44 22.89
CA VAL A 556 -6.32 5.71 21.89
C VAL A 556 -6.42 6.51 20.59
N ALA A 557 -5.98 5.91 19.48
CA ALA A 557 -6.19 6.46 18.13
C ALA A 557 -7.47 5.88 17.51
N ALA A 558 -8.50 6.72 17.31
CA ALA A 558 -9.77 6.32 16.71
C ALA A 558 -10.10 7.16 15.46
N GLN A 559 -10.33 6.52 14.31
CA GLN A 559 -10.77 7.21 13.09
C GLN A 559 -12.29 7.20 12.96
N GLY A 560 -12.93 8.31 13.36
CA GLY A 560 -14.38 8.49 13.25
C GLY A 560 -14.89 8.52 11.81
N ARG A 561 -15.48 7.41 11.33
CA ARG A 561 -16.26 7.38 10.07
C ARG A 561 -17.61 8.06 10.25
N ASN A 562 -17.65 9.38 10.04
CA ASN A 562 -18.91 10.14 9.99
C ASN A 562 -19.77 9.70 8.80
N LYS A 563 -20.80 8.89 9.09
CA LYS A 563 -21.83 8.49 8.13
C LYS A 563 -22.92 9.56 8.13
N LYS A 564 -22.99 10.40 7.09
CA LYS A 564 -24.12 11.31 6.89
C LYS A 564 -25.40 10.50 6.72
N SER A 565 -26.39 10.73 7.58
CA SER A 565 -27.80 10.50 7.28
C SER A 565 -28.35 11.74 6.57
N GLU A 566 -29.15 11.54 5.53
CA GLU A 566 -30.00 12.59 4.95
C GLU A 566 -31.39 12.47 5.57
N GLU A 567 -31.86 13.53 6.22
CA GLU A 567 -33.26 13.91 6.45
C GLU A 567 -33.33 15.41 6.76
#